data_AF-A0A9X1Y1F7-F1
#
_entry.id   AF-A0A9X1Y1F7-F1
#
_cell.length_a   1.000
_cell.length_b   1.000
_cell.length_c   1.000
_cell.angle_alpha   90.00
_cell.angle_beta   90.00
_cell.angle_gamma   90.00
#
_symmetry.space_group_name_H-M   'P 1'
#
loop_
_entity.id
_entity.type
_entity.pdbx_description
1 polymer ?
#
loop_
_entity_poly.entity_id
_entity_poly.type
_entity_poly.pdbx_seq_one_letter_code
_entity_poly.pdbx_strand_id
1 'polypeptide(L)'
;MDYLNSNLKLLSEKYGHIYHLLQSQVDMRLEKRLVMDNGLGNVVLFPGTSEEYYLYEKEDTLLNFASWIQSLEPQLLQHDHVLLFGLGLGYHLRLLLEHYPNKWIYVYEPNINMFKTSLKSENFIGLLDHPNVKALAVGSSLEQKRQLIYPICSLAQGSCAFTGIPSYTKHQAREIQYFKDDIPSLVEEYRVNQNTLIQFKDVWMRNRLNHLATNLITPSLSKMKGLFSGFSAVIVGSGPSLQLDIDSIAKLKDKCLIIAAGSSVQALLHQGISPHIVVTVDGGDVMENIFLTPESLSIPMIYTPTTNYKVTDKVDALKVHAFTDTDPITNYFMVEEDDTPVFRSLASVTGVAIQAAIYLGCELIIFAGQDFSFPQEKHYSEGVEHIESQHTQATVASASLLVENVSEGWNRTTLPYKVLQKKVEEVISWYPNTRFINTSKIGAKIVGTEWATVEQLDMILVPSLKTSSEFILNKLNNVSFPNNSLRTKQVTARISNMSEDLRSISKGLKDIKNQLRKLPELSRRNPIRCSNSMATIEEMWSSIVNGKSFNTLIEPLIPAELQFFDNHLSLIVEEQNMIQKSKYFEMYLGKLVEEIIAAIQKLEILLIDAIHRLNRVLTAAEV
;
A
#
# COMPACT_ATOMS: atom_id res chain seq x y z
N MET A 1 3.65 6.07 -38.19
CA MET A 1 2.67 5.82 -37.11
C MET A 1 3.10 6.62 -35.92
N ASP A 2 2.17 7.23 -35.20
CA ASP A 2 2.48 7.94 -33.96
C ASP A 2 2.52 6.95 -32.79
N TYR A 3 3.65 6.25 -32.65
CA TYR A 3 3.84 5.22 -31.62
C TYR A 3 3.69 5.77 -30.21
N LEU A 4 4.09 7.03 -29.99
CA LEU A 4 3.99 7.66 -28.68
C LEU A 4 2.54 7.70 -28.19
N ASN A 5 1.64 8.24 -29.00
CA ASN A 5 0.23 8.35 -28.62
C ASN A 5 -0.43 6.98 -28.41
N SER A 6 -0.12 6.01 -29.28
CA SER A 6 -0.62 4.63 -29.14
C SER A 6 -0.13 3.95 -27.87
N ASN A 7 1.16 4.10 -27.53
CA ASN A 7 1.72 3.53 -26.32
C ASN A 7 1.22 4.24 -25.06
N LEU A 8 1.09 5.57 -25.07
CA LEU A 8 0.55 6.32 -23.93
C LEU A 8 -0.89 5.93 -23.62
N LYS A 9 -1.72 5.66 -24.65
CA LYS A 9 -3.06 5.14 -24.46
C LYS A 9 -3.05 3.79 -23.75
N LEU A 10 -2.25 2.84 -24.24
CA LEU A 10 -2.07 1.53 -23.59
C LEU A 10 -1.64 1.67 -22.13
N LEU A 11 -0.67 2.55 -21.86
CA LEU A 11 -0.20 2.80 -20.49
C LEU A 11 -1.30 3.38 -19.61
N SER A 12 -2.13 4.31 -20.11
CA SER A 12 -3.23 4.87 -19.33
C SER A 12 -4.30 3.82 -18.96
N GLU A 13 -4.52 2.82 -19.83
CA GLU A 13 -5.52 1.77 -19.65
C GLU A 13 -5.01 0.62 -18.75
N LYS A 14 -3.74 0.21 -18.92
CA LYS A 14 -3.18 -1.00 -18.29
C LYS A 14 -2.13 -0.73 -17.21
N TYR A 15 -1.41 0.38 -17.30
CA TYR A 15 -0.27 0.71 -16.43
C TYR A 15 -0.38 2.16 -15.92
N GLY A 16 -1.53 2.50 -15.33
CA GLY A 16 -1.86 3.88 -14.93
C GLY A 16 -0.79 4.54 -14.04
N HIS A 17 -0.16 3.76 -13.15
CA HIS A 17 0.95 4.25 -12.31
C HIS A 17 2.16 4.72 -13.12
N ILE A 18 2.51 4.03 -14.21
CA ILE A 18 3.58 4.46 -15.13
C ILE A 18 3.11 5.69 -15.92
N TYR A 19 1.86 5.71 -16.38
CA TYR A 19 1.32 6.87 -17.08
C TYR A 19 1.43 8.14 -16.22
N HIS A 20 1.01 8.10 -14.95
CA HIS A 20 1.14 9.22 -14.01
C HIS A 20 2.60 9.57 -13.71
N LEU A 21 3.48 8.58 -13.56
CA LEU A 21 4.92 8.81 -13.42
C LEU A 21 5.47 9.62 -14.61
N LEU A 22 5.05 9.31 -15.83
CA LEU A 22 5.52 10.02 -17.02
C LEU A 22 5.01 11.46 -17.09
N GLN A 23 3.76 11.72 -16.64
CA GLN A 23 3.16 13.06 -16.62
C GLN A 23 3.81 14.00 -15.60
N SER A 24 4.28 13.46 -14.47
CA SER A 24 4.89 14.25 -13.39
C SER A 24 6.34 14.67 -13.64
N GLN A 25 6.99 14.11 -14.65
CA GLN A 25 8.41 14.34 -14.94
C GLN A 25 8.59 15.45 -15.98
N VAL A 26 9.04 16.62 -15.54
CA VAL A 26 9.44 17.76 -16.41
C VAL A 26 10.53 17.30 -17.39
N ASP A 27 10.41 17.72 -18.65
CA ASP A 27 11.33 17.39 -19.75
C ASP A 27 12.80 17.59 -19.36
N MET A 28 13.46 16.50 -18.97
CA MET A 28 14.91 16.42 -18.88
C MET A 28 15.46 15.93 -20.22
N ARG A 29 16.59 16.54 -20.62
CA ARG A 29 17.24 16.32 -21.91
C ARG A 29 17.35 14.84 -22.25
N LEU A 30 16.97 14.49 -23.47
CA LEU A 30 17.25 13.18 -24.06
C LEU A 30 18.78 13.00 -24.13
N GLU A 31 19.36 12.32 -23.15
CA GLU A 31 20.77 11.92 -23.17
C GLU A 31 21.04 10.76 -24.16
N LYS A 32 20.12 10.47 -25.09
CA LYS A 32 20.13 9.25 -25.89
C LYS A 32 19.86 9.57 -27.36
N ARG A 33 20.79 9.19 -28.23
CA ARG A 33 20.64 9.33 -29.68
C ARG A 33 20.08 8.03 -30.25
N LEU A 34 18.93 8.12 -30.91
CA LEU A 34 18.38 7.03 -31.73
C LEU A 34 19.21 6.90 -33.01
N VAL A 35 19.60 5.66 -33.33
CA VAL A 35 20.35 5.30 -34.53
C VAL A 35 19.64 4.11 -35.18
N MET A 36 19.62 4.05 -36.51
CA MET A 36 19.14 2.86 -37.23
C MET A 36 20.33 1.96 -37.54
N ASP A 37 20.20 0.67 -37.26
CA ASP A 37 21.23 -0.33 -37.51
C ASP A 37 20.61 -1.62 -38.05
N ASN A 38 21.05 -2.07 -39.23
CA ASN A 38 20.51 -3.25 -39.94
C ASN A 38 18.97 -3.29 -40.08
N GLY A 39 18.32 -2.12 -40.14
CA GLY A 39 16.85 -2.01 -40.23
C GLY A 39 16.10 -2.04 -38.89
N LEU A 40 16.81 -2.23 -37.77
CA LEU A 40 16.28 -2.12 -36.40
C LEU A 40 16.69 -0.78 -35.77
N GLY A 41 15.88 -0.29 -34.83
CA GLY A 41 16.25 0.85 -34.00
C GLY A 41 17.35 0.46 -33.01
N ASN A 42 18.22 1.41 -32.67
CA ASN A 42 19.24 1.25 -31.65
C ASN A 42 19.43 2.58 -30.90
N VAL A 43 20.05 2.51 -29.72
CA VAL A 43 20.25 3.67 -28.86
C VAL A 43 21.70 3.74 -28.43
N VAL A 44 22.32 4.90 -28.60
CA VAL A 44 23.64 5.21 -28.01
C VAL A 44 23.44 5.66 -26.56
N LEU A 45 24.17 5.02 -25.65
CA LEU A 45 24.17 5.28 -24.22
C LEU A 45 25.50 5.94 -23.82
N PHE A 46 25.42 6.96 -22.97
CA PHE A 46 26.57 7.71 -22.46
C PHE A 46 26.71 7.45 -20.95
N PRO A 47 27.67 6.62 -20.49
CA PRO A 47 27.83 6.29 -19.07
C PRO A 47 28.54 7.38 -18.24
N GLY A 48 28.65 8.62 -18.74
CA GLY A 48 29.40 9.69 -18.08
C GLY A 48 30.93 9.55 -18.17
N THR A 49 31.43 8.46 -18.75
CA THR A 49 32.81 8.31 -19.25
C THR A 49 32.86 8.64 -20.75
N SER A 50 34.03 8.98 -21.28
CA SER A 50 34.23 9.38 -22.68
C SER A 50 34.05 8.25 -23.71
N GLU A 51 33.55 7.08 -23.32
CA GLU A 51 33.27 5.95 -24.21
C GLU A 51 31.76 5.72 -24.35
N GLU A 52 31.26 5.88 -25.57
CA GLU A 52 29.88 5.59 -25.95
C GLU A 52 29.70 4.08 -26.14
N TYR A 53 28.55 3.53 -25.74
CA TYR A 53 28.19 2.15 -26.08
C TYR A 53 26.76 2.06 -26.62
N TYR A 54 26.51 1.03 -27.43
CA TYR A 54 25.20 0.77 -28.02
C TYR A 54 24.37 -0.12 -27.11
N LEU A 55 23.06 0.15 -27.04
CA LEU A 55 22.11 -0.70 -26.32
C LEU A 55 22.09 -2.12 -26.91
N TYR A 56 22.20 -2.23 -28.23
CA TYR A 56 22.36 -3.48 -28.96
C TYR A 56 23.67 -3.46 -29.75
N GLU A 57 24.48 -4.51 -29.68
CA GLU A 57 25.74 -4.57 -30.43
C GLU A 57 25.47 -4.52 -31.95
N LYS A 58 26.29 -3.73 -32.67
CA LYS A 58 26.07 -3.43 -34.10
C LYS A 58 26.34 -4.60 -35.03
N GLU A 59 27.30 -5.43 -34.67
CA GLU A 59 27.73 -6.57 -35.46
C GLU A 59 26.80 -7.75 -35.17
N ASP A 60 26.17 -8.29 -36.22
CA ASP A 60 25.27 -9.46 -36.18
C ASP A 60 24.23 -9.43 -35.04
N THR A 61 23.46 -8.35 -34.91
CA THR A 61 22.41 -8.17 -33.89
C THR A 61 21.46 -9.38 -33.78
N LEU A 62 21.10 -10.01 -34.91
CA LEU A 62 20.28 -11.23 -34.92
C LEU A 62 21.00 -12.46 -34.34
N LEU A 63 22.29 -12.63 -34.61
CA LEU A 63 23.10 -13.71 -34.03
C LEU A 63 23.28 -13.50 -32.53
N ASN A 64 23.46 -12.26 -32.09
CA ASN A 64 23.56 -11.90 -30.68
C ASN A 64 22.25 -12.21 -29.93
N PHE A 65 21.10 -11.94 -30.55
CA PHE A 65 19.81 -12.32 -30.02
C PHE A 65 19.61 -13.85 -29.90
N ALA A 66 19.98 -14.60 -30.94
CA ALA A 66 19.93 -16.05 -30.90
C ALA A 66 20.86 -16.64 -29.81
N SER A 67 22.08 -16.13 -29.73
CA SER A 67 23.07 -16.54 -28.73
C SER A 67 22.61 -16.21 -27.31
N TRP A 68 21.98 -15.04 -27.12
CA TRP A 68 21.40 -14.66 -25.83
C TRP A 68 20.28 -15.61 -25.42
N ILE A 69 19.30 -15.89 -26.28
CA ILE A 69 18.23 -16.86 -25.97
C ILE A 69 18.81 -18.23 -25.61
N GLN A 70 19.76 -18.74 -26.40
CA GLN A 70 20.39 -20.04 -26.15
C GLN A 70 21.12 -20.06 -24.80
N SER A 71 21.77 -18.97 -24.41
CA SER A 71 22.47 -18.87 -23.13
C SER A 71 21.54 -18.95 -21.91
N LEU A 72 20.26 -18.61 -22.07
CA LEU A 72 19.27 -18.61 -20.99
C LEU A 72 18.56 -19.95 -20.81
N GLU A 73 18.60 -20.82 -21.81
CA GLU A 73 17.85 -22.09 -21.84
C GLU A 73 17.99 -22.92 -20.55
N PRO A 74 19.18 -23.15 -19.98
CA PRO A 74 19.32 -23.96 -18.77
C PRO A 74 18.56 -23.39 -17.56
N GLN A 75 18.52 -22.05 -17.43
CA GLN A 75 17.86 -21.37 -16.32
C GLN A 75 16.34 -21.29 -16.55
N LEU A 76 15.91 -21.01 -17.78
CA LEU A 76 14.50 -20.85 -18.13
C LEU A 76 13.72 -22.18 -18.12
N LEU A 77 14.40 -23.31 -18.35
CA LEU A 77 13.77 -24.63 -18.21
C LEU A 77 13.37 -24.97 -16.77
N GLN A 78 14.03 -24.35 -15.78
CA GLN A 78 13.80 -24.65 -14.35
C GLN A 78 12.80 -23.71 -13.66
N HIS A 79 12.39 -22.63 -14.32
CA HIS A 79 11.56 -21.59 -13.72
C HIS A 79 10.41 -21.21 -14.66
N ASP A 80 9.19 -21.10 -14.15
CA ASP A 80 8.03 -20.67 -14.95
C ASP A 80 7.89 -19.15 -15.04
N HIS A 81 8.59 -18.44 -14.17
CA HIS A 81 8.59 -16.98 -14.07
C HIS A 81 9.95 -16.43 -14.46
N VAL A 82 9.95 -15.32 -15.20
CA VAL A 82 11.15 -14.66 -15.71
C VAL A 82 11.08 -13.16 -15.45
N LEU A 83 12.05 -12.64 -14.71
CA LEU A 83 12.28 -11.22 -14.56
C LEU A 83 13.33 -10.75 -15.59
N LEU A 84 12.89 -9.89 -16.51
CA LEU A 84 13.73 -9.20 -17.47
C LEU A 84 14.14 -7.80 -16.94
N PHE A 85 15.43 -7.63 -16.70
CA PHE A 85 16.06 -6.35 -16.34
C PHE A 85 16.45 -5.56 -17.61
N GLY A 86 15.72 -4.48 -17.85
CA GLY A 86 15.78 -3.61 -19.01
C GLY A 86 14.70 -3.96 -20.04
N LEU A 87 13.86 -2.99 -20.39
CA LEU A 87 12.97 -3.12 -21.55
C LEU A 87 13.71 -2.69 -22.83
N GLY A 88 14.47 -1.59 -22.75
CA GLY A 88 15.10 -1.00 -23.93
C GLY A 88 14.06 -0.69 -25.02
N LEU A 89 14.34 -1.13 -26.25
CA LEU A 89 13.41 -1.11 -27.40
C LEU A 89 12.51 -2.36 -27.51
N GLY A 90 12.53 -3.26 -26.52
CA GLY A 90 11.60 -4.40 -26.44
C GLY A 90 12.01 -5.66 -27.20
N TYR A 91 13.15 -5.68 -27.89
CA TYR A 91 13.56 -6.84 -28.69
C TYR A 91 13.77 -8.11 -27.85
N HIS A 92 14.41 -8.00 -26.69
CA HIS A 92 14.61 -9.14 -25.77
C HIS A 92 13.30 -9.67 -25.20
N LEU A 93 12.33 -8.79 -24.90
CA LEU A 93 10.99 -9.19 -24.47
C LEU A 93 10.27 -9.96 -25.58
N ARG A 94 10.33 -9.46 -26.82
CA ARG A 94 9.75 -10.16 -27.99
C ARG A 94 10.31 -11.58 -28.13
N LEU A 95 11.63 -11.72 -28.08
CA LEU A 95 12.29 -13.02 -28.21
C LEU A 95 11.87 -14.01 -27.10
N LEU A 96 11.78 -13.54 -25.85
CA LEU A 96 11.30 -14.37 -24.74
C LEU A 96 9.85 -14.84 -24.96
N LEU A 97 8.97 -13.93 -25.42
CA LEU A 97 7.57 -14.27 -25.70
C LEU A 97 7.43 -15.28 -26.84
N GLU A 98 8.25 -15.16 -27.88
CA GLU A 98 8.23 -16.05 -29.05
C GLU A 98 8.80 -17.45 -28.74
N HIS A 99 9.91 -17.54 -28.01
CA HIS A 99 10.60 -18.82 -27.74
C HIS A 99 10.07 -19.54 -26.50
N TYR A 100 9.51 -18.80 -25.55
CA TYR A 100 9.02 -19.33 -24.28
C TYR A 100 7.56 -18.92 -24.01
N PRO A 101 6.61 -19.37 -24.84
CA PRO A 101 5.20 -18.97 -24.77
C PRO A 101 4.47 -19.46 -23.50
N ASN A 102 5.10 -20.31 -22.70
CA ASN A 102 4.54 -20.81 -21.44
C ASN A 102 5.09 -20.10 -20.20
N LYS A 103 5.97 -19.10 -20.37
CA LYS A 103 6.61 -18.40 -19.24
C LYS A 103 5.89 -17.10 -18.92
N TRP A 104 5.79 -16.79 -17.63
CA TRP A 104 5.28 -15.51 -17.15
C TRP A 104 6.43 -14.52 -16.99
N ILE A 105 6.32 -13.35 -17.64
CA ILE A 105 7.40 -12.38 -17.75
C ILE A 105 7.07 -11.12 -16.96
N TYR A 106 8.04 -10.66 -16.19
CA TYR A 106 8.02 -9.41 -15.43
C TYR A 106 9.12 -8.51 -15.99
N VAL A 107 8.82 -7.26 -16.28
CA VAL A 107 9.74 -6.36 -16.97
C VAL A 107 10.06 -5.15 -16.09
N TYR A 108 11.35 -4.87 -15.95
CA TYR A 108 11.84 -3.72 -15.18
C TYR A 108 12.74 -2.83 -16.02
N GLU A 109 12.33 -1.60 -16.31
CA GLU A 109 13.20 -0.60 -16.95
C GLU A 109 13.65 0.43 -15.91
N PRO A 110 14.89 0.34 -15.37
CA PRO A 110 15.34 1.24 -14.31
C PRO A 110 15.46 2.71 -14.78
N ASN A 111 15.61 2.95 -16.08
CA ASN A 111 15.87 4.28 -16.62
C ASN A 111 14.63 4.87 -17.30
N ILE A 112 13.95 5.81 -16.64
CA ILE A 112 12.75 6.49 -17.15
C ILE A 112 13.00 7.14 -18.52
N ASN A 113 14.19 7.71 -18.75
CA ASN A 113 14.55 8.32 -20.02
C ASN A 113 14.73 7.28 -21.14
N MET A 114 15.22 6.08 -20.83
CA MET A 114 15.21 4.96 -21.77
C MET A 114 13.79 4.63 -22.20
N PHE A 115 12.89 4.48 -21.21
CA PHE A 115 11.50 4.15 -21.46
C PHE A 115 10.80 5.23 -22.31
N LYS A 116 10.94 6.51 -21.95
CA LYS A 116 10.42 7.64 -22.76
C LYS A 116 10.93 7.62 -24.20
N THR A 117 12.21 7.27 -24.39
CA THR A 117 12.82 7.17 -25.73
C THR A 117 12.18 6.03 -26.51
N SER A 118 12.02 4.86 -25.90
CA SER A 118 11.48 3.69 -26.60
C SER A 118 10.00 3.83 -26.95
N LEU A 119 9.19 4.53 -26.14
CA LEU A 119 7.79 4.83 -26.46
C LEU A 119 7.62 5.61 -27.77
N LYS A 120 8.62 6.42 -28.16
CA LYS A 120 8.59 7.21 -29.40
C LYS A 120 9.05 6.41 -30.61
N SER A 121 9.90 5.40 -30.41
CA SER A 121 10.55 4.66 -31.51
C SER A 121 9.86 3.34 -31.84
N GLU A 122 9.20 2.70 -30.88
CA GLU A 122 8.67 1.34 -31.02
C GLU A 122 7.19 1.25 -30.67
N ASN A 123 6.47 0.32 -31.30
CA ASN A 123 5.10 0.00 -30.92
C ASN A 123 5.09 -1.12 -29.86
N PHE A 124 4.66 -0.79 -28.65
CA PHE A 124 4.63 -1.73 -27.53
C PHE A 124 3.27 -2.40 -27.32
N ILE A 125 2.22 -2.04 -28.06
CA ILE A 125 0.87 -2.58 -27.85
C ILE A 125 0.90 -4.12 -27.81
N GLY A 126 1.44 -4.77 -28.85
CA GLY A 126 1.47 -6.24 -28.90
C GLY A 126 2.36 -6.90 -27.84
N LEU A 127 3.40 -6.20 -27.35
CA LEU A 127 4.33 -6.75 -26.36
C LEU A 127 3.80 -6.60 -24.94
N LEU A 128 3.39 -5.39 -24.57
CA LEU A 128 2.92 -5.09 -23.22
C LEU A 128 1.46 -5.51 -23.00
N ASP A 129 0.67 -5.67 -24.06
CA ASP A 129 -0.67 -6.25 -23.93
C ASP A 129 -0.67 -7.79 -23.86
N HIS A 130 0.48 -8.42 -24.13
CA HIS A 130 0.59 -9.87 -24.17
C HIS A 130 0.19 -10.53 -22.82
N PRO A 131 -0.62 -11.62 -22.83
CA PRO A 131 -1.13 -12.24 -21.60
C PRO A 131 -0.05 -12.78 -20.66
N ASN A 132 1.14 -13.09 -21.19
CA ASN A 132 2.28 -13.55 -20.41
C ASN A 132 3.08 -12.43 -19.75
N VAL A 133 2.88 -11.16 -20.13
CA VAL A 133 3.54 -10.03 -19.45
C VAL A 133 2.70 -9.66 -18.23
N LYS A 134 3.19 -10.05 -17.05
CA LYS A 134 2.45 -9.95 -15.78
C LYS A 134 2.66 -8.62 -15.05
N ALA A 135 3.82 -7.98 -15.23
CA ALA A 135 4.09 -6.68 -14.64
C ALA A 135 5.10 -5.88 -15.46
N LEU A 136 4.96 -4.57 -15.41
CA LEU A 136 5.93 -3.59 -15.90
C LEU A 136 6.18 -2.57 -14.80
N ALA A 137 7.45 -2.32 -14.50
CA ALA A 137 7.90 -1.26 -13.61
C ALA A 137 8.96 -0.39 -14.29
N VAL A 138 8.89 0.92 -14.08
CA VAL A 138 9.78 1.89 -14.72
C VAL A 138 10.32 2.87 -13.67
N GLY A 139 11.65 3.04 -13.65
CA GLY A 139 12.36 3.93 -12.74
C GLY A 139 13.08 3.21 -11.57
N SER A 140 13.81 3.97 -10.76
CA SER A 140 14.73 3.45 -9.74
C SER A 140 14.25 3.57 -8.28
N SER A 141 13.10 4.18 -8.01
CA SER A 141 12.59 4.34 -6.64
C SER A 141 12.12 3.01 -6.04
N LEU A 142 12.08 2.92 -4.70
CA LEU A 142 11.52 1.74 -4.01
C LEU A 142 10.06 1.50 -4.39
N GLU A 143 9.26 2.56 -4.54
CA GLU A 143 7.87 2.50 -5.02
C GLU A 143 7.77 1.81 -6.39
N GLN A 144 8.63 2.18 -7.33
CA GLN A 144 8.65 1.59 -8.67
C GLN A 144 9.09 0.13 -8.63
N LYS A 145 10.12 -0.20 -7.83
CA LYS A 145 10.54 -1.60 -7.64
C LYS A 145 9.43 -2.43 -6.98
N ARG A 146 8.65 -1.86 -6.05
CA ARG A 146 7.50 -2.53 -5.41
C ARG A 146 6.46 -3.00 -6.41
N GLN A 147 6.17 -2.19 -7.43
CA GLN A 147 5.22 -2.52 -8.52
C GLN A 147 5.61 -3.77 -9.31
N LEU A 148 6.89 -4.17 -9.27
CA LEU A 148 7.41 -5.38 -9.88
C LEU A 148 7.50 -6.54 -8.90
N ILE A 149 8.09 -6.30 -7.72
CA ILE A 149 8.40 -7.36 -6.77
C ILE A 149 7.12 -7.93 -6.15
N TYR A 150 6.08 -7.13 -5.90
CA TYR A 150 4.84 -7.63 -5.29
C TYR A 150 4.12 -8.65 -6.19
N PRO A 151 3.90 -8.37 -7.50
CA PRO A 151 3.40 -9.39 -8.43
C PRO A 151 4.26 -10.64 -8.50
N ILE A 152 5.60 -10.53 -8.42
CA ILE A 152 6.49 -11.70 -8.39
C ILE A 152 6.28 -12.50 -7.11
N CYS A 153 6.23 -11.86 -5.94
CA CYS A 153 5.98 -12.56 -4.68
C CYS A 153 4.62 -13.25 -4.64
N SER A 154 3.60 -12.60 -5.19
CA SER A 154 2.24 -13.11 -5.31
C SER A 154 2.20 -14.37 -6.20
N LEU A 155 2.70 -14.25 -7.43
CA LEU A 155 2.50 -15.26 -8.47
C LEU A 155 3.60 -16.32 -8.54
N ALA A 156 4.87 -15.95 -8.32
CA ALA A 156 6.01 -16.82 -8.58
C ALA A 156 6.41 -17.71 -7.39
N GLN A 157 5.84 -17.47 -6.19
CA GLN A 157 6.06 -18.27 -4.98
C GLN A 157 7.54 -18.57 -4.66
N GLY A 158 8.44 -17.64 -5.00
CA GLY A 158 9.89 -17.77 -4.74
C GLY A 158 10.71 -18.41 -5.86
N SER A 159 10.10 -18.79 -7.00
CA SER A 159 10.81 -19.34 -8.17
C SER A 159 10.70 -18.39 -9.37
N CYS A 160 11.73 -17.56 -9.58
CA CYS A 160 11.78 -16.63 -10.72
C CYS A 160 13.21 -16.52 -11.26
N ALA A 161 13.38 -16.79 -12.55
CA ALA A 161 14.65 -16.60 -13.25
C ALA A 161 14.92 -15.10 -13.44
N PHE A 162 16.17 -14.68 -13.25
CA PHE A 162 16.61 -13.31 -13.53
C PHE A 162 17.45 -13.29 -14.80
N THR A 163 17.08 -12.44 -15.76
CA THR A 163 17.88 -12.13 -16.95
C THR A 163 17.86 -10.64 -17.23
N GLY A 164 18.74 -10.14 -18.10
CA GLY A 164 18.78 -8.74 -18.48
C GLY A 164 19.28 -8.54 -19.90
N ILE A 165 19.08 -7.34 -20.42
CA ILE A 165 19.66 -6.92 -21.70
C ILE A 165 21.20 -7.03 -21.60
N PRO A 166 21.89 -7.67 -22.56
CA PRO A 166 23.35 -7.88 -22.49
C PRO A 166 24.18 -6.62 -22.24
N SER A 167 23.81 -5.49 -22.83
CA SER A 167 24.51 -4.23 -22.61
C SER A 167 24.30 -3.66 -21.21
N TYR A 168 23.13 -3.90 -20.59
CA TYR A 168 22.91 -3.55 -19.19
C TYR A 168 23.71 -4.47 -18.27
N THR A 169 23.74 -5.78 -18.52
CA THR A 169 24.53 -6.71 -17.69
C THR A 169 26.03 -6.43 -17.77
N LYS A 170 26.52 -5.97 -18.92
CA LYS A 170 27.93 -5.60 -19.16
C LYS A 170 28.31 -4.23 -18.58
N HIS A 171 27.48 -3.21 -18.76
CA HIS A 171 27.84 -1.82 -18.47
C HIS A 171 27.15 -1.23 -17.23
N GLN A 172 26.11 -1.87 -16.71
CA GLN A 172 25.27 -1.39 -15.58
C GLN A 172 25.23 -2.40 -14.42
N ALA A 173 26.37 -3.07 -14.17
CA ALA A 173 26.48 -4.06 -13.10
C ALA A 173 26.15 -3.47 -11.71
N ARG A 174 26.44 -2.18 -11.49
CA ARG A 174 26.11 -1.47 -10.24
C ARG A 174 24.61 -1.28 -10.08
N GLU A 175 23.90 -0.81 -11.10
CA GLU A 175 22.44 -0.67 -11.05
C GLU A 175 21.75 -2.02 -10.81
N ILE A 176 22.22 -3.09 -11.46
CA ILE A 176 21.72 -4.45 -11.22
C ILE A 176 21.97 -4.88 -9.78
N GLN A 177 23.16 -4.60 -9.23
CA GLN A 177 23.46 -4.95 -7.84
C GLN A 177 22.56 -4.17 -6.88
N TYR A 178 22.40 -2.85 -7.05
CA TYR A 178 21.47 -2.04 -6.25
C TYR A 178 20.03 -2.54 -6.33
N PHE A 179 19.60 -2.96 -7.52
CA PHE A 179 18.29 -3.58 -7.67
C PHE A 179 18.19 -4.88 -6.87
N LYS A 180 19.17 -5.77 -6.97
CA LYS A 180 19.21 -7.04 -6.22
C LYS A 180 19.27 -6.83 -4.70
N ASP A 181 20.00 -5.82 -4.23
CA ASP A 181 20.14 -5.50 -2.81
C ASP A 181 18.83 -5.05 -2.17
N ASP A 182 17.92 -4.45 -2.96
CA ASP A 182 16.60 -4.03 -2.47
C ASP A 182 15.58 -5.18 -2.38
N ILE A 183 15.74 -6.23 -3.20
CA ILE A 183 14.78 -7.35 -3.31
C ILE A 183 14.46 -7.97 -1.93
N PRO A 184 15.43 -8.36 -1.08
CA PRO A 184 15.10 -8.99 0.21
C PRO A 184 14.20 -8.12 1.09
N SER A 185 14.43 -6.79 1.08
CA SER A 185 13.61 -5.86 1.88
C SER A 185 12.20 -5.69 1.33
N LEU A 186 12.04 -5.69 -0.01
CA LEU A 186 10.72 -5.61 -0.66
C LEU A 186 9.92 -6.91 -0.51
N VAL A 187 10.58 -8.07 -0.58
CA VAL A 187 9.96 -9.38 -0.35
C VAL A 187 9.48 -9.48 1.09
N GLU A 188 10.31 -9.07 2.06
CA GLU A 188 9.88 -9.09 3.45
C GLU A 188 8.74 -8.09 3.70
N GLU A 189 8.81 -6.90 3.11
CA GLU A 189 7.72 -5.94 3.22
C GLU A 189 6.40 -6.51 2.68
N TYR A 190 6.44 -7.18 1.52
CA TYR A 190 5.29 -7.89 0.98
C TYR A 190 4.76 -8.90 2.01
N ARG A 191 5.63 -9.74 2.57
CA ARG A 191 5.25 -10.76 3.56
C ARG A 191 4.62 -10.16 4.82
N VAL A 192 5.20 -9.09 5.37
CA VAL A 192 4.67 -8.38 6.54
C VAL A 192 3.29 -7.82 6.21
N ASN A 193 3.14 -7.10 5.10
CA ASN A 193 1.87 -6.50 4.69
C ASN A 193 0.79 -7.58 4.47
N GLN A 194 1.12 -8.71 3.84
CA GLN A 194 0.19 -9.83 3.62
C GLN A 194 -0.25 -10.46 4.94
N ASN A 195 0.68 -10.70 5.87
CA ASN A 195 0.35 -11.23 7.19
C ASN A 195 -0.59 -10.27 7.96
N THR A 196 -0.31 -8.97 7.94
CA THR A 196 -1.18 -7.96 8.56
C THR A 196 -2.56 -7.95 7.91
N LEU A 197 -2.64 -7.97 6.58
CA LEU A 197 -3.91 -8.02 5.86
C LEU A 197 -4.73 -9.26 6.25
N ILE A 198 -4.13 -10.45 6.23
CA ILE A 198 -4.80 -11.71 6.58
C ILE A 198 -5.28 -11.68 8.04
N GLN A 199 -4.45 -11.16 8.96
CA GLN A 199 -4.77 -11.10 10.38
C GLN A 199 -5.92 -10.13 10.70
N PHE A 200 -5.96 -8.97 10.04
CA PHE A 200 -6.88 -7.88 10.40
C PHE A 200 -8.04 -7.68 9.42
N LYS A 201 -8.15 -8.44 8.32
CA LYS A 201 -9.21 -8.29 7.29
C LYS A 201 -10.63 -8.20 7.86
N ASP A 202 -11.02 -9.11 8.74
CA ASP A 202 -12.36 -9.13 9.33
C ASP A 202 -12.59 -7.92 10.26
N VAL A 203 -11.57 -7.55 11.05
CA VAL A 203 -11.61 -6.40 11.97
C VAL A 203 -11.74 -5.09 11.20
N TRP A 204 -10.92 -4.88 10.18
CA TRP A 204 -10.96 -3.68 9.35
C TRP A 204 -12.25 -3.58 8.54
N MET A 205 -12.76 -4.70 8.00
CA MET A 205 -14.06 -4.72 7.33
C MET A 205 -15.18 -4.22 8.26
N ARG A 206 -15.26 -4.79 9.47
CA ARG A 206 -16.23 -4.38 10.49
C ARG A 206 -16.10 -2.89 10.82
N ASN A 207 -14.87 -2.44 11.08
CA ASN A 207 -14.61 -1.05 11.46
C ASN A 207 -14.99 -0.07 10.35
N ARG A 208 -14.63 -0.35 9.10
CA ARG A 208 -14.94 0.50 7.92
C ARG A 208 -16.43 0.64 7.69
N LEU A 209 -17.17 -0.47 7.71
CA LEU A 209 -18.62 -0.48 7.53
C LEU A 209 -19.32 0.28 8.66
N ASN A 210 -18.87 0.07 9.90
CA ASN A 210 -19.41 0.80 11.03
C ASN A 210 -19.08 2.31 10.93
N HIS A 211 -17.87 2.69 10.58
CA HIS A 211 -17.53 4.11 10.49
C HIS A 211 -18.33 4.91 9.45
N LEU A 212 -19.03 4.29 8.51
CA LEU A 212 -19.89 5.02 7.56
C LEU A 212 -20.87 5.97 8.26
N ALA A 213 -21.53 5.51 9.33
CA ALA A 213 -22.46 6.34 10.10
C ALA A 213 -21.73 7.49 10.85
N THR A 214 -20.63 7.18 11.54
CA THR A 214 -19.83 8.17 12.28
C THR A 214 -19.23 9.22 11.34
N ASN A 215 -18.79 8.82 10.15
CA ASN A 215 -18.18 9.70 9.15
C ASN A 215 -19.19 10.67 8.52
N LEU A 216 -20.49 10.41 8.63
CA LEU A 216 -21.54 11.34 8.18
C LEU A 216 -21.85 12.45 9.18
N ILE A 217 -21.45 12.27 10.44
CA ILE A 217 -21.68 13.22 11.55
C ILE A 217 -20.38 13.80 12.12
N THR A 218 -19.25 13.57 11.44
CA THR A 218 -17.95 14.11 11.81
C THR A 218 -17.33 14.86 10.61
N PRO A 219 -16.54 15.92 10.84
CA PRO A 219 -15.82 16.57 9.76
C PRO A 219 -14.80 15.62 9.11
N SER A 220 -14.69 15.72 7.79
CA SER A 220 -13.53 15.20 7.06
C SER A 220 -12.33 16.09 7.33
N LEU A 221 -11.14 15.49 7.39
CA LEU A 221 -9.88 16.23 7.50
C LEU A 221 -9.71 17.28 6.39
N SER A 222 -10.37 17.11 5.23
CA SER A 222 -10.43 18.11 4.15
C SER A 222 -10.81 19.51 4.62
N LYS A 223 -11.67 19.62 5.64
CA LYS A 223 -12.14 20.89 6.20
C LYS A 223 -11.10 21.61 7.06
N MET A 224 -9.96 20.97 7.33
CA MET A 224 -8.91 21.49 8.21
C MET A 224 -7.62 21.82 7.46
N LYS A 225 -7.65 21.83 6.13
CA LYS A 225 -6.47 22.15 5.31
C LYS A 225 -5.88 23.50 5.72
N GLY A 226 -4.60 23.52 6.07
CA GLY A 226 -3.89 24.75 6.44
C GLY A 226 -4.36 25.41 7.75
N LEU A 227 -5.16 24.72 8.59
CA LEU A 227 -5.68 25.27 9.85
C LEU A 227 -4.57 25.78 10.79
N PHE A 228 -3.40 25.14 10.77
CA PHE A 228 -2.21 25.46 11.55
C PHE A 228 -1.04 25.89 10.63
N SER A 229 -1.33 26.63 9.55
CA SER A 229 -0.30 27.21 8.68
C SER A 229 0.75 27.99 9.48
N GLY A 230 2.03 27.67 9.28
CA GLY A 230 3.17 28.28 9.99
C GLY A 230 3.43 27.72 11.38
N PHE A 231 2.71 26.69 11.83
CA PHE A 231 2.99 26.03 13.11
C PHE A 231 4.09 24.99 12.97
N SER A 232 4.73 24.69 14.09
CA SER A 232 5.46 23.44 14.27
C SER A 232 4.53 22.38 14.87
N ALA A 233 4.79 21.11 14.59
CA ALA A 233 4.10 19.99 15.22
C ALA A 233 5.10 18.99 15.81
N VAL A 234 4.87 18.57 17.05
CA VAL A 234 5.56 17.45 17.69
C VAL A 234 4.69 16.21 17.56
N ILE A 235 5.17 15.21 16.85
CA ILE A 235 4.54 13.89 16.72
C ILE A 235 5.22 12.95 17.71
N VAL A 236 4.45 12.57 18.73
CA VAL A 236 4.91 11.73 19.84
C VAL A 236 4.60 10.27 19.51
N GLY A 237 5.64 9.43 19.50
CA GLY A 237 5.56 7.98 19.45
C GLY A 237 5.75 7.35 20.83
N SER A 238 5.56 6.03 20.93
CA SER A 238 5.58 5.30 22.20
C SER A 238 6.94 4.67 22.52
N GLY A 239 7.99 5.02 21.79
CA GLY A 239 9.33 4.45 21.94
C GLY A 239 9.97 4.78 23.30
N PRO A 240 10.83 3.91 23.85
CA PRO A 240 11.51 4.14 25.13
C PRO A 240 12.22 5.49 25.28
N SER A 241 12.72 6.10 24.20
CA SER A 241 13.38 7.41 24.24
C SER A 241 12.45 8.51 24.74
N LEU A 242 11.13 8.35 24.61
CA LEU A 242 10.16 9.34 25.06
C LEU A 242 10.36 9.69 26.53
N GLN A 243 10.74 8.71 27.37
CA GLN A 243 10.94 8.93 28.80
C GLN A 243 12.04 9.96 29.11
N LEU A 244 13.02 10.13 28.21
CA LEU A 244 14.08 11.12 28.37
C LEU A 244 13.62 12.54 28.03
N ASP A 245 12.60 12.66 27.19
CA ASP A 245 12.16 13.91 26.59
C ASP A 245 10.83 14.41 27.18
N ILE A 246 10.09 13.57 27.91
CA ILE A 246 8.68 13.82 28.28
C ILE A 246 8.49 15.10 29.09
N ASP A 247 9.34 15.35 30.09
CA ASP A 247 9.30 16.57 30.91
C ASP A 247 9.59 17.83 30.08
N SER A 248 10.46 17.72 29.08
CA SER A 248 10.80 18.82 28.19
C SER A 248 9.70 19.05 27.13
N ILE A 249 9.00 18.00 26.69
CA ILE A 249 7.84 18.13 25.79
C ILE A 249 6.73 18.98 26.43
N ALA A 250 6.54 18.89 27.76
CA ALA A 250 5.57 19.71 28.47
C ALA A 250 5.80 21.22 28.26
N LYS A 251 7.06 21.65 28.08
CA LYS A 251 7.42 23.07 27.84
C LYS A 251 7.03 23.55 26.45
N LEU A 252 6.82 22.64 25.50
CA LEU A 252 6.44 22.95 24.11
C LEU A 252 4.93 23.13 23.92
N LYS A 253 4.11 22.85 24.95
CA LYS A 253 2.65 22.82 24.86
C LYS A 253 2.05 24.13 24.32
N ASP A 254 2.57 25.29 24.70
CA ASP A 254 2.08 26.59 24.23
C ASP A 254 2.91 27.18 23.06
N LYS A 255 3.73 26.34 22.43
CA LYS A 255 4.67 26.74 21.37
C LYS A 255 4.39 26.03 20.05
N CYS A 256 3.79 24.84 20.09
CA CYS A 256 3.55 24.01 18.91
C CYS A 256 2.34 23.09 19.09
N LEU A 257 1.86 22.52 17.98
CA LEU A 257 0.87 21.45 18.00
C LEU A 257 1.51 20.16 18.56
N ILE A 258 0.86 19.48 19.49
CA ILE A 258 1.33 18.21 20.06
C ILE A 258 0.37 17.13 19.61
N ILE A 259 0.87 16.18 18.83
CA ILE A 259 0.11 15.09 18.25
C ILE A 259 0.59 13.78 18.87
N ALA A 260 -0.28 13.13 19.63
CA ALA A 260 -0.05 11.76 20.08
C ALA A 260 -0.36 10.78 18.95
N ALA A 261 0.60 9.95 18.55
CA ALA A 261 0.37 8.87 17.58
C ALA A 261 0.01 7.57 18.32
N GLY A 262 -1.24 7.11 18.19
CA GLY A 262 -1.73 5.87 18.77
C GLY A 262 -1.59 5.79 20.30
N SER A 263 -0.90 4.77 20.80
CA SER A 263 -0.76 4.48 22.23
C SER A 263 0.06 5.51 23.02
N SER A 264 0.80 6.40 22.35
CA SER A 264 1.59 7.46 23.01
C SER A 264 0.73 8.43 23.84
N VAL A 265 -0.58 8.49 23.56
CA VAL A 265 -1.54 9.26 24.37
C VAL A 265 -1.49 8.87 25.84
N GLN A 266 -1.28 7.58 26.15
CA GLN A 266 -1.22 7.13 27.54
C GLN A 266 0.07 7.53 28.23
N ALA A 267 1.21 7.43 27.53
CA ALA A 267 2.49 7.84 28.08
C ALA A 267 2.46 9.34 28.44
N LEU A 268 1.91 10.17 27.55
CA LEU A 268 1.72 11.60 27.81
C LEU A 268 0.79 11.87 28.99
N LEU A 269 -0.39 11.25 29.02
CA LEU A 269 -1.36 11.44 30.10
C LEU A 269 -0.84 10.95 31.45
N HIS A 270 -0.07 9.86 31.48
CA HIS A 270 0.56 9.35 32.70
C HIS A 270 1.50 10.37 33.35
N GLN A 271 2.16 11.21 32.54
CA GLN A 271 3.00 12.32 32.99
C GLN A 271 2.23 13.65 33.12
N GLY A 272 0.90 13.63 33.07
CA GLY A 272 0.08 14.84 33.18
C GLY A 272 0.11 15.76 31.96
N ILE A 273 0.61 15.28 30.81
CA ILE A 273 0.68 16.03 29.56
C ILE A 273 -0.53 15.66 28.70
N SER A 274 -1.42 16.63 28.47
CA SER A 274 -2.54 16.47 27.54
C SER A 274 -2.10 16.90 26.13
N PRO A 275 -2.06 16.00 25.13
CA PRO A 275 -1.80 16.37 23.75
C PRO A 275 -2.97 17.16 23.16
N HIS A 276 -2.71 17.90 22.09
CA HIS A 276 -3.73 18.69 21.40
C HIS A 276 -4.60 17.83 20.49
N ILE A 277 -4.00 16.83 19.86
CA ILE A 277 -4.66 15.89 18.96
C ILE A 277 -4.11 14.48 19.22
N VAL A 278 -4.95 13.48 19.11
CA VAL A 278 -4.53 12.08 18.96
C VAL A 278 -4.83 11.59 17.55
N VAL A 279 -3.86 10.95 16.90
CA VAL A 279 -4.02 10.30 15.60
C VAL A 279 -4.07 8.80 15.83
N THR A 280 -5.09 8.12 15.29
CA THR A 280 -5.27 6.67 15.43
C THR A 280 -5.62 6.02 14.10
N VAL A 281 -5.10 4.80 13.88
CA VAL A 281 -5.37 3.97 12.68
C VAL A 281 -5.67 2.52 13.01
N ASP A 282 -5.30 2.06 14.22
CA ASP A 282 -5.32 0.66 14.61
C ASP A 282 -6.74 0.17 14.89
N GLY A 283 -7.08 -0.98 14.31
CA GLY A 283 -8.42 -1.56 14.37
C GLY A 283 -8.67 -2.52 15.52
N GLY A 284 -7.62 -2.97 16.20
CA GLY A 284 -7.69 -4.04 17.20
C GLY A 284 -8.48 -3.67 18.45
N ASP A 285 -8.97 -4.68 19.17
CA ASP A 285 -9.72 -4.49 20.41
C ASP A 285 -8.87 -3.89 21.55
N VAL A 286 -7.53 -4.03 21.46
CA VAL A 286 -6.58 -3.39 22.37
C VAL A 286 -6.74 -1.86 22.44
N MET A 287 -7.27 -1.23 21.38
CA MET A 287 -7.52 0.21 21.35
C MET A 287 -8.54 0.66 22.40
N GLU A 288 -9.48 -0.21 22.79
CA GLU A 288 -10.42 0.10 23.87
C GLU A 288 -9.71 0.27 25.22
N ASN A 289 -8.57 -0.41 25.43
CA ASN A 289 -7.75 -0.26 26.63
C ASN A 289 -6.84 0.97 26.53
N ILE A 290 -6.43 1.37 25.32
CA ILE A 290 -5.68 2.62 25.14
C ILE A 290 -6.55 3.83 25.49
N PHE A 291 -7.82 3.79 25.08
CA PHE A 291 -8.81 4.85 25.27
C PHE A 291 -9.87 4.47 26.31
N LEU A 292 -9.44 4.24 27.56
CA LEU A 292 -10.32 3.80 28.65
C LEU A 292 -10.64 4.91 29.66
N THR A 293 -9.82 5.97 29.75
CA THR A 293 -10.00 7.02 30.76
C THR A 293 -10.77 8.23 30.21
N PRO A 294 -11.51 8.99 31.04
CA PRO A 294 -12.15 10.23 30.61
C PRO A 294 -11.19 11.22 29.97
N GLU A 295 -9.95 11.32 30.47
CA GLU A 295 -8.91 12.20 29.91
C GLU A 295 -8.56 11.79 28.48
N SER A 296 -8.36 10.50 28.23
CA SER A 296 -8.04 9.98 26.89
C SER A 296 -9.18 10.19 25.88
N LEU A 297 -10.44 10.16 26.34
CA LEU A 297 -11.64 10.35 25.51
C LEU A 297 -11.99 11.83 25.26
N SER A 298 -11.37 12.74 26.02
CA SER A 298 -11.58 14.20 25.93
C SER A 298 -10.64 14.91 24.95
N ILE A 299 -9.69 14.18 24.34
CA ILE A 299 -8.71 14.74 23.40
C ILE A 299 -9.29 14.70 21.98
N PRO A 300 -9.20 15.81 21.20
CA PRO A 300 -9.54 15.80 19.78
C PRO A 300 -8.85 14.68 19.00
N MET A 301 -9.60 13.94 18.20
CA MET A 301 -9.14 12.73 17.52
C MET A 301 -9.20 12.85 16.01
N ILE A 302 -8.08 12.58 15.34
CA ILE A 302 -8.04 12.27 13.91
C ILE A 302 -7.96 10.74 13.77
N TYR A 303 -8.90 10.13 13.07
CA TYR A 303 -8.95 8.68 12.89
C TYR A 303 -9.09 8.29 11.42
N THR A 304 -8.60 7.10 11.07
CA THR A 304 -8.92 6.46 9.79
C THR A 304 -10.05 5.44 10.00
N PRO A 305 -10.86 5.11 8.98
CA PRO A 305 -11.96 4.16 9.15
C PRO A 305 -11.55 2.73 9.52
N THR A 306 -10.26 2.41 9.51
CA THR A 306 -9.69 1.17 10.05
C THR A 306 -9.66 1.12 11.57
N THR A 307 -9.68 2.28 12.25
CA THR A 307 -9.68 2.40 13.72
C THR A 307 -10.80 1.58 14.36
N ASN A 308 -10.61 1.10 15.59
CA ASN A 308 -11.70 0.45 16.32
C ASN A 308 -12.89 1.40 16.50
N TYR A 309 -14.02 1.11 15.83
CA TYR A 309 -15.19 1.99 15.83
C TYR A 309 -15.76 2.24 17.24
N LYS A 310 -15.63 1.27 18.15
CA LYS A 310 -16.10 1.41 19.53
C LYS A 310 -15.35 2.49 20.31
N VAL A 311 -14.09 2.76 19.96
CA VAL A 311 -13.34 3.89 20.53
C VAL A 311 -13.96 5.20 20.06
N THR A 312 -14.19 5.35 18.76
CA THR A 312 -14.80 6.58 18.22
C THR A 312 -16.23 6.81 18.71
N ASP A 313 -16.95 5.76 19.08
CA ASP A 313 -18.29 5.84 19.68
C ASP A 313 -18.25 6.38 21.13
N LYS A 314 -17.14 6.20 21.86
CA LYS A 314 -16.94 6.68 23.24
C LYS A 314 -16.32 8.07 23.33
N VAL A 315 -15.65 8.54 22.28
CA VAL A 315 -14.98 9.86 22.26
C VAL A 315 -16.03 10.96 22.10
N ASP A 316 -16.13 11.82 23.11
CA ASP A 316 -17.03 12.98 23.14
C ASP A 316 -16.39 14.27 22.60
N ALA A 317 -15.06 14.28 22.46
CA ALA A 317 -14.32 15.38 21.86
C ALA A 317 -14.52 15.47 20.34
N LEU A 318 -13.93 16.50 19.71
CA LEU A 318 -13.89 16.63 18.26
C LEU A 318 -13.31 15.36 17.62
N LYS A 319 -14.07 14.76 16.70
CA LYS A 319 -13.64 13.62 15.88
C LYS A 319 -13.53 14.05 14.43
N VAL A 320 -12.44 13.68 13.78
CA VAL A 320 -12.14 14.04 12.39
C VAL A 320 -11.72 12.80 11.64
N HIS A 321 -12.39 12.48 10.54
CA HIS A 321 -12.03 11.30 9.74
C HIS A 321 -11.07 11.66 8.60
N ALA A 322 -10.06 10.80 8.40
CA ALA A 322 -9.11 10.86 7.30
C ALA A 322 -9.20 9.58 6.44
N PHE A 323 -9.16 9.72 5.13
CA PHE A 323 -9.20 8.59 4.21
C PHE A 323 -7.78 8.10 3.88
N THR A 324 -7.65 6.82 3.55
CA THR A 324 -6.39 6.24 3.09
C THR A 324 -6.57 5.47 1.79
N ASP A 325 -5.50 5.37 1.00
CA ASP A 325 -5.49 4.66 -0.30
C ASP A 325 -5.70 3.13 -0.17
N THR A 326 -5.46 2.57 1.02
CA THR A 326 -5.72 1.16 1.35
C THR A 326 -7.13 0.85 1.83
N ASP A 327 -8.05 1.82 1.79
CA ASP A 327 -9.44 1.67 2.23
C ASP A 327 -10.45 1.78 1.06
N PRO A 328 -10.53 0.76 0.19
CA PRO A 328 -11.43 0.79 -0.96
C PRO A 328 -12.91 0.87 -0.55
N ILE A 329 -13.25 0.42 0.66
CA ILE A 329 -14.62 0.31 1.17
C ILE A 329 -15.13 1.71 1.49
N THR A 330 -14.48 2.38 2.44
CA THR A 330 -14.93 3.68 2.88
C THR A 330 -14.72 4.72 1.79
N ASN A 331 -13.69 4.59 0.94
CA ASN A 331 -13.51 5.45 -0.23
C ASN A 331 -14.69 5.36 -1.20
N TYR A 332 -15.18 4.16 -1.50
CA TYR A 332 -16.33 3.98 -2.40
C TYR A 332 -17.62 4.64 -1.87
N PHE A 333 -17.86 4.54 -0.56
CA PHE A 333 -19.09 5.08 0.03
C PHE A 333 -19.00 6.58 0.31
N MET A 334 -17.83 7.10 0.67
CA MET A 334 -17.70 8.41 1.33
C MET A 334 -16.86 9.44 0.58
N VAL A 335 -15.94 9.06 -0.31
CA VAL A 335 -15.12 10.05 -1.01
C VAL A 335 -15.96 10.69 -2.12
N GLU A 336 -16.10 12.01 -2.05
CA GLU A 336 -16.63 12.84 -3.15
C GLU A 336 -15.45 13.32 -4.01
N GLU A 337 -15.73 13.69 -5.26
CA GLU A 337 -14.79 14.06 -6.35
C GLU A 337 -13.55 14.87 -5.92
N ASP A 338 -12.43 14.60 -6.61
CA ASP A 338 -11.06 15.16 -6.69
C ASP A 338 -10.35 15.84 -5.49
N ASP A 339 -11.04 16.50 -4.54
CA ASP A 339 -10.39 17.35 -3.52
C ASP A 339 -10.34 16.74 -2.10
N THR A 340 -10.94 15.57 -1.88
CA THR A 340 -10.84 14.87 -0.60
C THR A 340 -9.43 14.29 -0.41
N PRO A 341 -8.69 14.64 0.66
CA PRO A 341 -7.36 14.09 0.88
C PRO A 341 -7.47 12.59 1.17
N VAL A 342 -6.81 11.80 0.32
CA VAL A 342 -6.58 10.38 0.55
C VAL A 342 -5.11 10.22 0.88
N PHE A 343 -4.82 9.89 2.14
CA PHE A 343 -3.46 9.67 2.60
C PHE A 343 -2.92 8.34 2.13
N ARG A 344 -1.62 8.31 1.85
CA ARG A 344 -0.95 7.06 1.52
C ARG A 344 -0.77 6.26 2.80
N SER A 345 -1.31 5.06 2.84
CA SER A 345 -1.26 4.21 4.02
C SER A 345 0.14 3.67 4.23
N LEU A 346 0.60 3.69 5.48
CA LEU A 346 1.91 3.18 5.88
C LEU A 346 1.74 2.22 7.05
N ALA A 347 2.73 1.38 7.28
CA ALA A 347 2.66 0.36 8.33
C ALA A 347 2.73 0.94 9.77
N SER A 348 2.69 2.26 9.95
CA SER A 348 2.68 2.92 11.25
C SER A 348 1.72 4.11 11.26
N VAL A 349 1.04 4.30 12.39
CA VAL A 349 0.24 5.50 12.72
C VAL A 349 1.03 6.79 12.56
N THR A 350 2.36 6.77 12.76
CA THR A 350 3.27 7.90 12.56
C THR A 350 3.17 8.46 11.13
N GLY A 351 3.03 7.58 10.14
CA GLY A 351 2.89 7.97 8.74
C GLY A 351 1.62 8.80 8.45
N VAL A 352 0.50 8.42 9.06
CA VAL A 352 -0.76 9.19 8.99
C VAL A 352 -0.65 10.48 9.80
N ALA A 353 0.03 10.46 10.95
CA ALA A 353 0.25 11.66 11.76
C ALA A 353 1.10 12.72 11.04
N ILE A 354 2.15 12.31 10.30
CA ILE A 354 2.96 13.22 9.46
C ILE A 354 2.09 13.87 8.39
N GLN A 355 1.38 13.05 7.62
CA GLN A 355 0.50 13.55 6.55
C GLN A 355 -0.58 14.48 7.10
N ALA A 356 -1.18 14.14 8.25
CA ALA A 356 -2.14 14.99 8.93
C ALA A 356 -1.54 16.34 9.36
N ALA A 357 -0.38 16.34 10.02
CA ALA A 357 0.28 17.57 10.47
C ALA A 357 0.62 18.51 9.31
N ILE A 358 1.13 17.96 8.20
CA ILE A 358 1.46 18.72 6.98
C ILE A 358 0.18 19.20 6.30
N TYR A 359 -0.86 18.37 6.21
CA TYR A 359 -2.15 18.78 5.63
C TYR A 359 -2.80 19.92 6.42
N LEU A 360 -2.66 19.88 7.75
CA LEU A 360 -3.05 20.96 8.65
C LEU A 360 -2.19 22.23 8.46
N GLY A 361 -1.09 22.19 7.71
CA GLY A 361 -0.25 23.36 7.39
C GLY A 361 1.00 23.53 8.24
N CYS A 362 1.40 22.53 9.03
CA CYS A 362 2.63 22.62 9.82
C CYS A 362 3.86 22.57 8.91
N GLU A 363 4.83 23.46 9.13
CA GLU A 363 6.02 23.62 8.28
C GLU A 363 7.27 22.94 8.87
N LEU A 364 7.26 22.73 10.19
CA LEU A 364 8.29 21.99 10.94
C LEU A 364 7.64 20.81 11.66
N ILE A 365 8.13 19.61 11.39
CA ILE A 365 7.70 18.37 12.04
C ILE A 365 8.82 17.86 12.96
N ILE A 366 8.49 17.64 14.22
CA ILE A 366 9.41 17.18 15.25
C ILE A 366 8.96 15.78 15.69
N PHE A 367 9.87 14.81 15.68
CA PHE A 367 9.64 13.48 16.20
C PHE A 367 10.19 13.35 17.61
N ALA A 368 9.37 12.79 18.50
CA ALA A 368 9.80 12.36 19.82
C ALA A 368 9.27 10.94 20.07
N GLY A 369 10.08 10.07 20.68
CA GLY A 369 9.70 8.67 20.94
C GLY A 369 9.54 7.79 19.70
N GLN A 370 10.19 8.12 18.58
CA GLN A 370 10.17 7.34 17.32
C GLN A 370 11.45 6.49 17.20
N ASP A 371 11.51 5.38 17.92
CA ASP A 371 12.78 4.67 18.13
C ASP A 371 13.15 3.63 17.09
N PHE A 372 12.16 2.94 16.48
CA PHE A 372 12.36 1.86 15.50
C PHE A 372 13.47 0.84 15.83
N SER A 373 13.75 0.65 17.11
CA SER A 373 14.83 -0.17 17.65
C SER A 373 14.58 -0.42 19.13
N PHE A 374 15.46 -1.19 19.78
CA PHE A 374 15.36 -1.55 21.20
C PHE A 374 16.48 -0.89 22.00
N PRO A 375 16.45 0.43 22.21
CA PRO A 375 17.40 1.05 23.12
C PRO A 375 17.23 0.46 24.52
N GLN A 376 18.35 0.07 25.14
CA GLN A 376 18.36 -0.55 26.47
C GLN A 376 17.48 -1.80 26.59
N GLU A 377 17.27 -2.54 25.49
CA GLU A 377 16.44 -3.77 25.46
C GLU A 377 14.95 -3.55 25.81
N LYS A 378 14.44 -2.32 25.65
CA LYS A 378 13.03 -1.96 25.88
C LYS A 378 12.27 -1.74 24.56
N HIS A 379 10.97 -2.05 24.56
CA HIS A 379 10.06 -1.83 23.41
C HIS A 379 9.26 -0.53 23.49
N TYR A 380 8.86 -0.10 24.70
CA TYR A 380 8.00 1.06 24.93
C TYR A 380 8.49 1.90 26.11
N SER A 381 8.07 3.15 26.16
CA SER A 381 8.22 3.99 27.36
C SER A 381 7.38 3.49 28.53
N GLU A 382 7.70 3.93 29.75
CA GLU A 382 6.89 3.65 30.93
C GLU A 382 5.47 4.23 30.75
N GLY A 383 4.46 3.51 31.26
CA GLY A 383 3.04 3.89 31.14
C GLY A 383 2.29 3.33 29.92
N VAL A 384 2.93 2.54 29.05
CA VAL A 384 2.26 1.81 27.94
C VAL A 384 2.10 0.33 28.32
N GLU A 385 0.93 -0.06 28.82
CA GLU A 385 0.70 -1.38 29.48
C GLU A 385 -0.11 -2.41 28.65
N HIS A 386 -0.16 -2.28 27.32
CA HIS A 386 -1.09 -3.08 26.49
C HIS A 386 -0.55 -4.38 25.88
N ILE A 387 0.69 -4.75 26.18
CA ILE A 387 1.30 -6.00 25.67
C ILE A 387 1.91 -6.76 26.84
N GLU A 388 1.57 -8.06 26.96
CA GLU A 388 2.17 -8.96 27.95
C GLU A 388 3.70 -8.94 27.84
N SER A 389 4.37 -8.68 28.97
CA SER A 389 5.83 -8.52 29.09
C SER A 389 6.65 -9.70 28.53
N GLN A 390 6.06 -10.89 28.45
CA GLN A 390 6.69 -12.11 27.92
C GLN A 390 6.87 -12.07 26.40
N HIS A 391 5.91 -11.53 25.64
CA HIS A 391 6.02 -11.39 24.18
C HIS A 391 7.07 -10.35 23.77
N THR A 392 7.22 -9.32 24.59
CA THR A 392 8.18 -8.22 24.44
C THR A 392 9.61 -8.75 24.60
N GLN A 393 9.89 -9.57 25.61
CA GLN A 393 11.23 -10.15 25.85
C GLN A 393 11.69 -11.10 24.74
N ALA A 394 10.78 -11.94 24.20
CA ALA A 394 11.10 -12.85 23.09
C ALA A 394 11.45 -12.09 21.79
N THR A 395 10.82 -10.95 21.55
CA THR A 395 11.06 -10.12 20.37
C THR A 395 12.42 -9.40 20.46
N VAL A 396 12.79 -8.87 21.63
CA VAL A 396 14.14 -8.31 21.84
C VAL A 396 15.21 -9.39 21.75
N ALA A 397 14.96 -10.58 22.31
CA ALA A 397 15.91 -11.69 22.25
C ALA A 397 16.22 -12.12 20.82
N SER A 398 15.21 -12.09 19.93
CA SER A 398 15.34 -12.45 18.50
C SER A 398 15.86 -11.32 17.60
N ALA A 399 16.08 -10.11 18.13
CA ALA A 399 16.57 -8.97 17.36
C ALA A 399 18.05 -9.14 16.96
N SER A 400 18.32 -9.60 15.74
CA SER A 400 19.68 -9.86 15.24
C SER A 400 20.26 -8.73 14.39
N LEU A 401 19.43 -7.75 14.00
CA LEU A 401 19.85 -6.64 13.15
C LEU A 401 20.32 -5.45 13.99
N LEU A 402 21.14 -4.61 13.38
CA LEU A 402 21.62 -3.37 13.97
C LEU A 402 21.19 -2.16 13.13
N VAL A 403 20.92 -1.05 13.80
CA VAL A 403 20.67 0.27 13.21
C VAL A 403 21.46 1.33 13.96
N GLU A 404 21.97 2.32 13.23
CA GLU A 404 22.62 3.49 13.81
C GLU A 404 21.59 4.25 14.67
N ASN A 405 21.97 4.62 15.88
CA ASN A 405 21.16 5.49 16.74
C ASN A 405 21.62 6.95 16.60
N VAL A 406 20.75 7.86 17.03
CA VAL A 406 20.96 9.31 16.91
C VAL A 406 22.24 9.81 17.62
N SER A 407 22.67 9.12 18.67
CA SER A 407 23.89 9.45 19.43
C SER A 407 25.16 8.77 18.88
N GLU A 408 25.21 8.49 17.57
CA GLU A 408 26.35 7.86 16.88
C GLU A 408 26.72 6.44 17.38
N GLY A 409 25.77 5.75 18.01
CA GLY A 409 25.89 4.35 18.46
C GLY A 409 25.07 3.38 17.62
N TRP A 410 24.88 2.14 18.11
CA TRP A 410 24.09 1.11 17.44
C TRP A 410 23.06 0.49 18.39
N ASN A 411 21.83 0.33 17.90
CA ASN A 411 20.76 -0.38 18.62
C ASN A 411 20.42 -1.70 17.92
N ARG A 412 20.02 -2.70 18.71
CA ARG A 412 19.38 -3.90 18.17
C ARG A 412 18.02 -3.54 17.59
N THR A 413 17.65 -4.16 16.48
CA THR A 413 16.33 -4.03 15.86
C THR A 413 15.89 -5.34 15.22
N THR A 414 14.62 -5.41 14.85
CA THR A 414 14.09 -6.49 14.01
C THR A 414 13.88 -6.00 12.59
N LEU A 415 13.73 -6.94 11.66
CA LEU A 415 13.46 -6.60 10.27
C LEU A 415 12.11 -5.83 10.10
N PRO A 416 11.02 -6.18 10.80
CA PRO A 416 9.80 -5.37 10.81
C PRO A 416 10.02 -3.91 11.26
N TYR A 417 10.80 -3.65 12.30
CA TYR A 417 11.09 -2.28 12.74
C TYR A 417 11.95 -1.52 11.73
N LYS A 418 12.89 -2.19 11.06
CA LYS A 418 13.63 -1.60 9.94
C LYS A 418 12.71 -1.25 8.76
N VAL A 419 11.69 -2.06 8.49
CA VAL A 419 10.65 -1.74 7.49
C VAL A 419 9.83 -0.52 7.93
N LEU A 420 9.45 -0.41 9.21
CA LEU A 420 8.74 0.77 9.73
C LEU A 420 9.58 2.04 9.61
N GLN A 421 10.86 1.98 9.99
CA GLN A 421 11.82 3.08 9.84
C GLN A 421 11.88 3.55 8.39
N LYS A 422 12.16 2.63 7.45
CA LYS A 422 12.21 2.95 6.01
C LYS A 422 10.92 3.55 5.48
N LYS A 423 9.76 3.09 5.95
CA LYS A 423 8.46 3.67 5.56
C LYS A 423 8.29 5.09 6.07
N VAL A 424 8.77 5.42 7.27
CA VAL A 424 8.76 6.81 7.76
C VAL A 424 9.71 7.69 6.94
N GLU A 425 10.89 7.18 6.59
CA GLU A 425 11.85 7.86 5.70
C GLU A 425 11.26 8.10 4.30
N GLU A 426 10.52 7.12 3.77
CA GLU A 426 9.79 7.24 2.51
C GLU A 426 8.77 8.39 2.56
N VAL A 427 8.00 8.51 3.65
CA VAL A 427 7.04 9.61 3.83
C VAL A 427 7.72 10.95 3.88
N ILE A 428 8.82 11.07 4.63
CA ILE A 428 9.61 12.29 4.72
C ILE A 428 10.05 12.73 3.32
N SER A 429 10.48 11.78 2.47
CA SER A 429 10.91 12.06 1.11
C SER A 429 9.80 12.62 0.20
N TRP A 430 8.52 12.39 0.53
CA TRP A 430 7.39 12.98 -0.21
C TRP A 430 7.23 14.48 0.04
N TYR A 431 7.85 15.01 1.10
CA TYR A 431 7.72 16.40 1.55
C TYR A 431 9.09 17.12 1.62
N PRO A 432 9.78 17.31 0.48
CA PRO A 432 11.13 17.89 0.48
C PRO A 432 11.21 19.35 0.95
N ASN A 433 10.07 20.05 0.99
CA ASN A 433 9.97 21.44 1.46
C ASN A 433 9.60 21.55 2.94
N THR A 434 9.35 20.42 3.62
CA THR A 434 9.03 20.38 5.04
C THR A 434 10.30 20.03 5.81
N ARG A 435 10.57 20.73 6.90
CA ARG A 435 11.72 20.44 7.75
C ARG A 435 11.34 19.40 8.80
N PHE A 436 12.21 18.41 9.00
CA PHE A 436 12.00 17.33 9.97
C PHE A 436 13.12 17.30 11.00
N ILE A 437 12.77 17.21 12.28
CA ILE A 437 13.72 17.10 13.40
C ILE A 437 13.39 15.84 14.19
N ASN A 438 14.41 15.06 14.55
CA ASN A 438 14.28 13.92 15.45
C ASN A 438 14.93 14.24 16.80
N THR A 439 14.16 14.18 17.89
CA THR A 439 14.66 14.38 19.27
C THR A 439 15.00 13.08 19.98
N SER A 440 14.59 11.91 19.43
CA SER A 440 14.80 10.58 20.03
C SER A 440 16.28 10.23 20.16
N LYS A 441 16.94 10.77 21.19
CA LYS A 441 18.40 10.72 21.40
C LYS A 441 18.97 9.30 21.37
N ILE A 442 18.22 8.35 21.93
CA ILE A 442 18.60 6.93 21.98
C ILE A 442 17.88 6.08 20.93
N GLY A 443 17.01 6.67 20.11
CA GLY A 443 16.29 5.98 19.04
C GLY A 443 17.13 5.80 17.79
N ALA A 444 16.61 5.03 16.82
CA ALA A 444 17.23 4.88 15.51
C ALA A 444 17.30 6.24 14.79
N LYS A 445 18.37 6.46 14.05
CA LYS A 445 18.53 7.60 13.16
C LYS A 445 17.54 7.46 12.00
N ILE A 446 16.81 8.53 11.67
CA ILE A 446 15.81 8.52 10.60
C ILE A 446 16.38 9.36 9.45
N VAL A 447 16.54 8.76 8.27
CA VAL A 447 17.01 9.48 7.09
C VAL A 447 16.01 10.58 6.72
N GLY A 448 16.53 11.78 6.43
CA GLY A 448 15.74 12.96 6.12
C GLY A 448 15.39 13.84 7.32
N THR A 449 15.84 13.49 8.54
CA THR A 449 15.67 14.34 9.72
C THR A 449 16.98 14.97 10.17
N GLU A 450 16.90 16.19 10.68
CA GLU A 450 17.95 16.80 11.51
C GLU A 450 17.86 16.29 12.95
N TRP A 451 18.94 16.39 13.71
CA TRP A 451 18.92 16.10 15.15
C TRP A 451 18.92 17.40 15.96
N ALA A 452 18.08 17.48 16.99
CA ALA A 452 18.12 18.50 18.03
C ALA A 452 17.54 17.96 19.34
N THR A 453 17.94 18.52 20.48
CA THR A 453 17.29 18.21 21.76
C THR A 453 16.01 19.02 21.95
N VAL A 454 15.11 18.56 22.80
CA VAL A 454 13.88 19.29 23.12
C VAL A 454 14.19 20.66 23.75
N GLU A 455 15.26 20.77 24.52
CA GLU A 455 15.71 22.06 25.11
C GLU A 455 16.16 23.05 24.04
N GLN A 456 16.84 22.59 23.00
CA GLN A 456 17.20 23.46 21.86
C GLN A 456 15.95 23.95 21.13
N LEU A 457 14.97 23.06 20.95
CA LEU A 457 13.68 23.43 20.35
C LEU A 457 12.91 24.41 21.22
N ASP A 458 12.92 24.24 22.54
CA ASP A 458 12.28 25.15 23.50
C ASP A 458 12.84 26.59 23.39
N MET A 459 14.13 26.74 23.06
CA MET A 459 14.76 28.04 22.83
C MET A 459 14.41 28.66 21.47
N ILE A 460 14.18 27.84 20.45
CA ILE A 460 13.91 28.30 19.07
C ILE A 460 12.42 28.56 18.85
N LEU A 461 11.55 27.74 19.45
CA LEU A 461 10.11 27.86 19.34
C LEU A 461 9.61 28.95 20.30
N VAL A 462 9.23 30.10 19.75
CA VAL A 462 8.77 31.24 20.54
C VAL A 462 7.27 31.11 20.80
N PRO A 463 6.83 31.08 22.08
CA PRO A 463 5.41 31.03 22.40
C PRO A 463 4.72 32.33 21.97
N SER A 464 3.49 32.20 21.48
CA SER A 464 2.64 33.33 21.10
C SER A 464 1.19 33.06 21.45
N LEU A 465 0.35 34.09 21.47
CA LEU A 465 -1.10 33.93 21.61
C LEU A 465 -1.72 33.03 20.53
N LYS A 466 -1.06 32.91 19.37
CA LYS A 466 -1.49 32.03 18.28
C LYS A 466 -1.04 30.59 18.46
N THR A 467 -0.14 30.28 19.39
CA THR A 467 0.36 28.91 19.62
C THR A 467 -0.04 28.35 20.98
N SER A 468 -0.80 29.10 21.79
CA SER A 468 -1.27 28.62 23.09
C SER A 468 -2.19 27.41 22.93
N SER A 469 -2.19 26.54 23.94
CA SER A 469 -3.06 25.37 23.99
C SER A 469 -4.53 25.75 23.80
N GLU A 470 -4.96 26.85 24.43
CA GLU A 470 -6.31 27.39 24.32
C GLU A 470 -6.64 27.82 22.89
N PHE A 471 -5.72 28.52 22.21
CA PHE A 471 -5.93 28.92 20.82
C PHE A 471 -6.06 27.70 19.89
N ILE A 472 -5.21 26.69 20.08
CA ILE A 472 -5.23 25.46 19.29
C ILE A 472 -6.58 24.75 19.47
N LEU A 473 -7.01 24.53 20.70
CA LEU A 473 -8.29 23.86 21.02
C LEU A 473 -9.49 24.67 20.50
N ASN A 474 -9.47 26.00 20.65
CA ASN A 474 -10.51 26.86 20.08
C ASN A 474 -10.56 26.78 18.55
N LYS A 475 -9.41 26.73 17.87
CA LYS A 475 -9.37 26.54 16.42
C LYS A 475 -9.95 25.19 16.00
N LEU A 476 -9.65 24.12 16.73
CA LEU A 476 -10.21 22.78 16.48
C LEU A 476 -11.73 22.77 16.68
N ASN A 477 -12.21 23.29 17.80
CA ASN A 477 -13.63 23.25 18.15
C ASN A 477 -14.52 24.14 17.25
N ASN A 478 -13.93 25.12 16.56
CA ASN A 478 -14.63 26.00 15.62
C ASN A 478 -14.74 25.41 14.20
N VAL A 479 -14.22 24.21 13.94
CA VAL A 479 -14.38 23.54 12.64
C VAL A 479 -15.84 23.15 12.47
N SER A 480 -16.55 23.83 11.57
CA SER A 480 -17.95 23.52 11.25
C SER A 480 -18.07 22.27 10.38
N PHE A 481 -19.15 21.52 10.57
CA PHE A 481 -19.50 20.41 9.71
C PHE A 481 -20.99 20.47 9.36
N PRO A 482 -21.35 20.39 8.07
CA PRO A 482 -22.74 20.30 7.68
C PRO A 482 -23.28 18.89 7.93
N ASN A 483 -24.33 18.76 8.75
CA ASN A 483 -25.15 17.55 8.74
C ASN A 483 -25.92 17.53 7.41
N ASN A 484 -25.46 16.71 6.46
CA ASN A 484 -26.01 16.67 5.12
C ASN A 484 -26.97 15.47 4.99
N SER A 485 -28.25 15.71 5.28
CA SER A 485 -29.30 14.67 5.20
C SER A 485 -29.39 14.01 3.81
N LEU A 486 -29.12 14.76 2.73
CA LEU A 486 -29.05 14.21 1.37
C LEU A 486 -27.89 13.21 1.23
N ARG A 487 -26.71 13.56 1.73
CA ARG A 487 -25.54 12.67 1.72
C ARG A 487 -25.79 11.40 2.52
N THR A 488 -26.40 11.52 3.70
CA THR A 488 -26.78 10.36 4.51
C THR A 488 -27.75 9.45 3.73
N LYS A 489 -28.75 10.02 3.03
CA LYS A 489 -29.67 9.24 2.17
C LYS A 489 -28.94 8.53 1.03
N GLN A 490 -27.98 9.19 0.38
CA GLN A 490 -27.19 8.61 -0.71
C GLN A 490 -26.32 7.44 -0.23
N VAL A 491 -25.60 7.60 0.88
CA VAL A 491 -24.76 6.54 1.46
C VAL A 491 -25.61 5.35 1.89
N THR A 492 -26.74 5.59 2.58
CA THR A 492 -27.68 4.54 2.98
C THR A 492 -28.26 3.80 1.78
N ALA A 493 -28.57 4.48 0.68
CA ALA A 493 -29.03 3.84 -0.55
C ALA A 493 -27.95 2.97 -1.18
N ARG A 494 -26.69 3.46 -1.27
CA ARG A 494 -25.56 2.71 -1.83
C ARG A 494 -25.32 1.40 -1.07
N ILE A 495 -25.28 1.44 0.27
CA ILE A 495 -25.04 0.24 1.08
C ILE A 495 -26.22 -0.75 0.99
N SER A 496 -27.46 -0.25 0.91
CA SER A 496 -28.65 -1.09 0.76
C SER A 496 -28.65 -1.82 -0.60
N ASN A 497 -28.31 -1.11 -1.68
CA ASN A 497 -28.19 -1.70 -3.02
C ASN A 497 -27.10 -2.78 -3.05
N MET A 498 -25.94 -2.55 -2.41
CA MET A 498 -24.89 -3.58 -2.34
C MET A 498 -25.33 -4.79 -1.50
N SER A 499 -26.10 -4.59 -0.44
CA SER A 499 -26.68 -5.69 0.34
C SER A 499 -27.65 -6.56 -0.49
N GLU A 500 -28.43 -5.94 -1.38
CA GLU A 500 -29.25 -6.66 -2.36
C GLU A 500 -28.41 -7.41 -3.40
N ASP A 501 -27.37 -6.76 -3.92
CA ASP A 501 -26.47 -7.36 -4.89
C ASP A 501 -25.71 -8.57 -4.31
N LEU A 502 -25.23 -8.50 -3.06
CA LEU A 502 -24.60 -9.64 -2.39
C LEU A 502 -25.54 -10.85 -2.27
N ARG A 503 -26.84 -10.63 -2.07
CA ARG A 503 -27.84 -11.72 -2.08
C ARG A 503 -27.98 -12.34 -3.46
N SER A 504 -27.93 -11.53 -4.52
CA SER A 504 -27.92 -12.00 -5.91
C SER A 504 -26.65 -12.81 -6.21
N ILE A 505 -25.48 -12.28 -5.85
CA ILE A 505 -24.18 -12.96 -5.99
C ILE A 505 -24.18 -14.30 -5.25
N SER A 506 -24.66 -14.34 -4.00
CA SER A 506 -24.77 -15.57 -3.20
C SER A 506 -25.61 -16.64 -3.90
N LYS A 507 -26.71 -16.26 -4.58
CA LYS A 507 -27.51 -17.18 -5.39
C LYS A 507 -26.73 -17.69 -6.60
N GLY A 508 -26.09 -16.80 -7.37
CA GLY A 508 -25.27 -17.17 -8.52
C GLY A 508 -24.12 -18.11 -8.16
N LEU A 509 -23.45 -17.88 -7.02
CA LEU A 509 -22.39 -18.75 -6.51
C LEU A 509 -22.89 -20.14 -6.11
N LYS A 510 -24.09 -20.24 -5.52
CA LYS A 510 -24.72 -21.54 -5.23
C LYS A 510 -25.02 -22.31 -6.52
N ASP A 511 -25.44 -21.62 -7.57
CA ASP A 511 -25.68 -22.23 -8.88
C ASP A 511 -24.36 -22.71 -9.52
N ILE A 512 -23.30 -21.88 -9.50
CA ILE A 512 -21.94 -22.27 -9.93
C ILE A 512 -21.47 -23.51 -9.18
N LYS A 513 -21.56 -23.50 -7.84
CA LYS A 513 -21.18 -24.62 -6.98
C LYS A 513 -21.91 -25.92 -7.36
N ASN A 514 -23.21 -25.84 -7.65
CA ASN A 514 -24.00 -26.99 -8.07
C ASN A 514 -23.62 -27.51 -9.46
N GLN A 515 -23.19 -26.65 -10.38
CA GLN A 515 -22.70 -27.06 -11.69
C GLN A 515 -21.30 -27.69 -11.60
N LEU A 516 -20.39 -27.08 -10.83
CA LEU A 516 -19.03 -27.58 -10.60
C LEU A 516 -19.02 -29.04 -10.12
N ARG A 517 -19.86 -29.36 -9.12
CA ARG A 517 -19.99 -30.74 -8.57
C ARG A 517 -20.41 -31.79 -9.59
N LYS A 518 -21.05 -31.38 -10.70
CA LYS A 518 -21.52 -32.29 -11.75
C LYS A 518 -20.46 -32.52 -12.84
N LEU A 519 -19.45 -31.65 -12.93
CA LEU A 519 -18.46 -31.68 -14.02
C LEU A 519 -17.67 -33.01 -14.08
N PRO A 520 -17.18 -33.60 -12.98
CA PRO A 520 -16.41 -34.85 -13.05
C PRO A 520 -17.21 -36.04 -13.60
N GLU A 521 -18.52 -36.09 -13.36
CA GLU A 521 -19.38 -37.13 -13.90
C GLU A 521 -19.72 -36.83 -15.37
N LEU A 522 -20.05 -35.58 -15.68
CA LEU A 522 -20.33 -35.11 -17.04
C LEU A 522 -19.13 -35.31 -17.98
N SER A 523 -17.90 -35.07 -17.53
CA SER A 523 -16.70 -35.23 -18.34
C SER A 523 -16.48 -36.67 -18.81
N ARG A 524 -16.94 -37.66 -18.03
CA ARG A 524 -16.88 -39.09 -18.41
C ARG A 524 -18.01 -39.50 -19.34
N ARG A 525 -19.21 -38.96 -19.16
CA ARG A 525 -20.43 -39.36 -19.89
C ARG A 525 -20.64 -38.61 -21.19
N ASN A 526 -20.36 -37.30 -21.21
CA ASN A 526 -20.59 -36.42 -22.34
C ASN A 526 -19.61 -35.20 -22.30
N PRO A 527 -18.41 -35.33 -22.87
CA PRO A 527 -17.38 -34.29 -22.85
C PRO A 527 -17.83 -32.95 -23.46
N ILE A 528 -18.63 -32.98 -24.53
CA ILE A 528 -19.14 -31.77 -25.19
C ILE A 528 -20.05 -30.99 -24.23
N ARG A 529 -20.99 -31.69 -23.57
CA ARG A 529 -21.87 -31.06 -22.57
C ARG A 529 -21.09 -30.56 -21.35
N CYS A 530 -20.03 -31.25 -20.95
CA CYS A 530 -19.13 -30.80 -19.88
C CYS A 530 -18.44 -29.48 -20.27
N SER A 531 -17.88 -29.39 -21.47
CA SER A 531 -17.26 -28.17 -22.00
C SER A 531 -18.23 -26.99 -22.04
N ASN A 532 -19.47 -27.22 -22.50
CA ASN A 532 -20.49 -26.17 -22.51
C ASN A 532 -20.84 -25.69 -21.09
N SER A 533 -20.92 -26.63 -20.13
CA SER A 533 -21.17 -26.29 -18.72
C SER A 533 -20.01 -25.49 -18.11
N MET A 534 -18.76 -25.79 -18.47
CA MET A 534 -17.59 -25.00 -18.05
C MET A 534 -17.67 -23.58 -18.59
N ALA A 535 -17.99 -23.39 -19.88
CA ALA A 535 -18.15 -22.07 -20.46
C ALA A 535 -19.26 -21.25 -19.77
N THR A 536 -20.39 -21.88 -19.43
CA THR A 536 -21.45 -21.23 -18.64
C THR A 536 -20.97 -20.84 -17.24
N ILE A 537 -20.19 -21.69 -16.57
CA ILE A 537 -19.60 -21.36 -15.27
C ILE A 537 -18.65 -20.17 -15.38
N GLU A 538 -17.80 -20.13 -16.42
CA GLU A 538 -16.88 -19.02 -16.67
C GLU A 538 -17.61 -17.70 -16.91
N GLU A 539 -18.70 -17.72 -17.68
CA GLU A 539 -19.55 -16.54 -17.92
C GLU A 539 -20.18 -16.02 -16.62
N MET A 540 -20.77 -16.92 -15.82
CA MET A 540 -21.36 -16.57 -14.52
C MET A 540 -20.31 -16.04 -13.55
N TRP A 541 -19.14 -16.71 -13.48
CA TRP A 541 -18.02 -16.31 -12.65
C TRP A 541 -17.50 -14.93 -13.03
N SER A 542 -17.27 -14.70 -14.33
CA SER A 542 -16.83 -13.42 -14.88
C SER A 542 -17.79 -12.27 -14.52
N SER A 543 -19.11 -12.51 -14.61
CA SER A 543 -20.10 -11.51 -14.20
C SER A 543 -20.04 -11.17 -12.72
N ILE A 544 -19.64 -12.12 -11.85
CA ILE A 544 -19.54 -11.89 -10.40
C ILE A 544 -18.26 -11.14 -10.06
N VAL A 545 -17.10 -11.62 -10.53
CA VAL A 545 -15.79 -11.05 -10.13
C VAL A 545 -15.53 -9.67 -10.72
N ASN A 546 -16.16 -9.32 -11.84
CA ASN A 546 -16.09 -7.96 -12.40
C ASN A 546 -17.12 -7.00 -11.75
N GLY A 547 -17.96 -7.49 -10.84
CA GLY A 547 -18.99 -6.73 -10.17
C GLY A 547 -18.43 -5.79 -9.08
N LYS A 548 -19.04 -4.61 -8.92
CA LYS A 548 -18.57 -3.61 -7.95
C LYS A 548 -18.66 -4.11 -6.51
N SER A 549 -19.69 -4.88 -6.16
CA SER A 549 -19.84 -5.46 -4.82
C SER A 549 -18.77 -6.50 -4.50
N PHE A 550 -18.31 -7.25 -5.51
CA PHE A 550 -17.21 -8.17 -5.35
C PHE A 550 -15.91 -7.43 -4.99
N ASN A 551 -15.50 -6.48 -5.83
CA ASN A 551 -14.25 -5.73 -5.65
C ASN A 551 -14.24 -4.90 -4.36
N THR A 552 -15.41 -4.40 -3.94
CA THR A 552 -15.50 -3.50 -2.78
C THR A 552 -15.62 -4.25 -1.46
N LEU A 553 -16.37 -5.37 -1.40
CA LEU A 553 -16.68 -6.05 -0.12
C LEU A 553 -16.14 -7.47 -0.03
N ILE A 554 -16.14 -8.23 -1.13
CA ILE A 554 -15.75 -9.64 -1.11
C ILE A 554 -14.24 -9.77 -1.19
N GLU A 555 -13.62 -9.22 -2.23
CA GLU A 555 -12.17 -9.34 -2.51
C GLU A 555 -11.30 -8.97 -1.28
N PRO A 556 -11.55 -7.85 -0.54
CA PRO A 556 -10.77 -7.51 0.64
C PRO A 556 -10.85 -8.53 1.80
N LEU A 557 -11.87 -9.40 1.83
CA LEU A 557 -12.03 -10.43 2.86
C LEU A 557 -11.45 -11.79 2.48
N ILE A 558 -11.08 -12.00 1.23
CA ILE A 558 -10.58 -13.29 0.74
C ILE A 558 -9.25 -13.21 -0.04
N PRO A 559 -8.27 -12.39 0.37
CA PRO A 559 -7.04 -12.20 -0.41
C PRO A 559 -6.22 -13.50 -0.54
N ALA A 560 -6.19 -14.33 0.51
CA ALA A 560 -5.41 -15.57 0.50
C ALA A 560 -6.06 -16.64 -0.39
N GLU A 561 -7.39 -16.68 -0.42
CA GLU A 561 -8.19 -17.62 -1.18
C GLU A 561 -8.15 -17.27 -2.68
N LEU A 562 -8.20 -15.98 -3.03
CA LEU A 562 -7.97 -15.50 -4.40
C LEU A 562 -6.55 -15.81 -4.87
N GLN A 563 -5.55 -15.51 -4.04
CA GLN A 563 -4.16 -15.85 -4.36
C GLN A 563 -3.99 -17.35 -4.60
N PHE A 564 -4.59 -18.18 -3.76
CA PHE A 564 -4.55 -19.63 -3.92
C PHE A 564 -5.18 -20.06 -5.26
N PHE A 565 -6.29 -19.46 -5.67
CA PHE A 565 -6.90 -19.75 -6.97
C PHE A 565 -6.02 -19.31 -8.14
N ASP A 566 -5.52 -18.07 -8.12
CA ASP A 566 -4.66 -17.51 -9.18
C ASP A 566 -3.40 -18.36 -9.39
N ASN A 567 -2.84 -18.86 -8.31
CA ASN A 567 -1.66 -19.74 -8.32
C ASN A 567 -1.89 -21.09 -9.02
N HIS A 568 -3.14 -21.50 -9.20
CA HIS A 568 -3.50 -22.76 -9.88
C HIS A 568 -4.28 -22.53 -11.17
N LEU A 569 -4.50 -21.27 -11.58
CA LEU A 569 -5.27 -20.93 -12.77
C LEU A 569 -4.62 -21.48 -14.04
N SER A 570 -3.28 -21.46 -14.15
CA SER A 570 -2.55 -22.04 -15.29
C SER A 570 -2.82 -23.53 -15.45
N LEU A 571 -2.81 -24.29 -14.34
CA LEU A 571 -3.12 -25.73 -14.36
C LEU A 571 -4.52 -26.01 -14.91
N ILE A 572 -5.47 -25.12 -14.66
CA ILE A 572 -6.84 -25.23 -15.18
C ILE A 572 -6.86 -24.91 -16.69
N VAL A 573 -6.22 -23.81 -17.09
CA VAL A 573 -6.25 -23.28 -18.45
C VAL A 573 -5.52 -24.22 -19.42
N GLU A 574 -4.32 -24.66 -19.05
CA GLU A 574 -3.42 -25.45 -19.88
C GLU A 574 -3.84 -26.92 -20.02
N GLU A 575 -4.58 -27.45 -19.04
CA GLU A 575 -5.05 -28.84 -19.07
C GLU A 575 -6.02 -29.09 -20.24
N GLN A 576 -5.67 -30.08 -21.06
CA GLN A 576 -6.41 -30.49 -22.25
C GLN A 576 -7.29 -31.71 -21.99
N ASN A 577 -6.93 -32.55 -21.01
CA ASN A 577 -7.72 -33.70 -20.63
C ASN A 577 -8.99 -33.26 -19.89
N MET A 578 -10.15 -33.38 -20.54
CA MET A 578 -11.43 -32.93 -20.00
C MET A 578 -11.78 -33.51 -18.62
N ILE A 579 -11.40 -34.77 -18.35
CA ILE A 579 -11.65 -35.39 -17.03
C ILE A 579 -10.79 -34.71 -15.98
N GLN A 580 -9.51 -34.49 -16.25
CA GLN A 580 -8.62 -33.85 -15.30
C GLN A 580 -8.96 -32.37 -15.13
N LYS A 581 -9.23 -31.66 -16.23
CA LYS A 581 -9.71 -30.26 -16.24
C LYS A 581 -10.96 -30.10 -15.37
N SER A 582 -11.92 -31.01 -15.50
CA SER A 582 -13.15 -30.99 -14.68
C SER A 582 -12.89 -31.13 -13.19
N LYS A 583 -11.88 -31.93 -12.80
CA LYS A 583 -11.47 -32.04 -11.40
C LYS A 583 -10.77 -30.77 -10.92
N TYR A 584 -9.91 -30.15 -11.73
CA TYR A 584 -9.26 -28.90 -11.36
C TYR A 584 -10.26 -27.75 -11.19
N PHE A 585 -11.26 -27.65 -12.08
CA PHE A 585 -12.39 -26.71 -11.91
C PHE A 585 -13.08 -26.91 -10.56
N GLU A 586 -13.53 -28.14 -10.27
CA GLU A 586 -14.22 -28.43 -9.01
C GLU A 586 -13.32 -28.17 -7.79
N MET A 587 -12.04 -28.56 -7.86
CA MET A 587 -11.12 -28.48 -6.73
C MET A 587 -10.72 -27.03 -6.40
N TYR A 588 -10.35 -26.24 -7.41
CA TYR A 588 -9.80 -24.90 -7.20
C TYR A 588 -10.89 -23.83 -7.22
N LEU A 589 -11.70 -23.75 -8.28
CA LEU A 589 -12.80 -22.78 -8.35
C LEU A 589 -13.91 -23.13 -7.34
N GLY A 590 -14.21 -24.42 -7.16
CA GLY A 590 -15.21 -24.85 -6.18
C GLY A 590 -14.84 -24.44 -4.75
N LYS A 591 -13.57 -24.62 -4.35
CA LYS A 591 -13.09 -24.15 -3.05
C LYS A 591 -13.24 -22.63 -2.91
N LEU A 592 -12.79 -21.85 -3.90
CA LEU A 592 -12.92 -20.39 -3.87
C LEU A 592 -14.40 -19.95 -3.75
N VAL A 593 -15.30 -20.58 -4.50
CA VAL A 593 -16.75 -20.31 -4.43
C VAL A 593 -17.31 -20.60 -3.03
N GLU A 594 -16.86 -21.66 -2.37
CA GLU A 594 -17.27 -21.96 -1.00
C GLU A 594 -16.82 -20.89 0.00
N GLU A 595 -15.57 -20.44 -0.10
CA GLU A 595 -15.03 -19.38 0.75
C GLU A 595 -15.75 -18.03 0.52
N ILE A 596 -16.08 -17.69 -0.73
CA ILE A 596 -16.86 -16.48 -1.04
C ILE A 596 -18.26 -16.56 -0.41
N ILE A 597 -18.95 -17.70 -0.53
CA ILE A 597 -20.28 -17.86 0.09
C ILE A 597 -20.20 -17.67 1.61
N ALA A 598 -19.16 -18.19 2.26
CA ALA A 598 -18.94 -18.01 3.69
C ALA A 598 -18.63 -16.53 4.04
N ALA A 599 -17.83 -15.85 3.22
CA ALA A 599 -17.53 -14.43 3.39
C ALA A 599 -18.79 -13.55 3.26
N ILE A 600 -19.67 -13.85 2.29
CA ILE A 600 -20.94 -13.12 2.11
C ILE A 600 -21.83 -13.25 3.35
N GLN A 601 -21.91 -14.43 3.98
CA GLN A 601 -22.71 -14.60 5.21
C GLN A 601 -22.21 -13.72 6.35
N LYS A 602 -20.89 -13.58 6.50
CA LYS A 602 -20.30 -12.63 7.47
C LYS A 602 -20.62 -11.19 7.10
N LEU A 603 -20.52 -10.82 5.82
CA LEU A 603 -20.83 -9.48 5.33
C LEU A 603 -22.29 -9.10 5.56
N GLU A 604 -23.25 -10.01 5.35
CA GLU A 604 -24.68 -9.75 5.58
C GLU A 604 -24.93 -9.29 7.03
N ILE A 605 -24.28 -9.93 8.01
CA ILE A 605 -24.39 -9.53 9.43
C ILE A 605 -23.83 -8.12 9.64
N LEU A 606 -22.62 -7.84 9.13
CA LEU A 606 -21.97 -6.53 9.27
C LEU A 606 -22.75 -5.41 8.57
N LEU A 607 -23.37 -5.70 7.42
CA LEU A 607 -24.17 -4.74 6.67
C LEU A 607 -25.49 -4.42 7.39
N ILE A 608 -26.12 -5.39 8.05
CA ILE A 608 -27.31 -5.13 8.88
C ILE A 608 -26.96 -4.13 10.00
N ASP A 609 -25.86 -4.35 10.70
CA ASP A 609 -25.40 -3.44 11.77
C ASP A 609 -25.07 -2.04 11.22
N ALA A 610 -24.36 -1.96 10.09
CA ALA A 610 -24.02 -0.70 9.45
C ALA A 610 -25.26 0.09 8.99
N ILE A 611 -26.22 -0.58 8.34
CA ILE A 611 -27.49 0.01 7.91
C ILE A 611 -28.29 0.52 9.11
N HIS A 612 -28.33 -0.25 10.20
CA HIS A 612 -29.01 0.18 11.44
C HIS A 612 -28.38 1.45 12.02
N ARG A 613 -27.04 1.54 12.04
CA ARG A 613 -26.33 2.74 12.51
C ARG A 613 -26.59 3.94 11.59
N LEU A 614 -26.62 3.74 10.28
CA LEU A 614 -26.97 4.79 9.31
C LEU A 614 -28.40 5.29 9.47
N ASN A 615 -29.37 4.39 9.71
CA ASN A 615 -30.76 4.76 9.93
C ASN A 615 -30.94 5.63 11.18
N ARG A 616 -30.17 5.38 12.25
CA ARG A 616 -30.17 6.26 13.45
C ARG A 616 -29.72 7.68 13.11
N VAL A 617 -28.67 7.83 12.29
CA VAL A 617 -28.19 9.14 11.83
C VAL A 617 -29.25 9.83 10.96
N LEU A 618 -29.90 9.10 10.05
CA LEU A 618 -31.01 9.63 9.25
C LEU A 618 -32.14 10.16 10.12
N THR A 619 -32.61 9.37 11.09
CA THR A 619 -33.69 9.80 11.98
C THR A 619 -33.33 11.03 12.80
N ALA A 620 -32.07 11.15 13.23
CA ALA A 620 -31.59 12.31 13.98
C ALA A 620 -31.42 13.57 13.12
N ALA A 621 -31.29 13.42 11.79
CA ALA A 621 -31.18 14.55 10.86
C ALA A 621 -32.55 15.08 10.38
N GLU A 622 -33.63 14.33 10.62
CA GLU A 622 -35.01 14.70 10.26
C GLU A 622 -35.80 15.32 11.43
N VAL A 623 -35.25 15.27 12.65
CA VAL A 623 -35.72 15.96 13.86
C VAL A 623 -34.95 17.27 14.01
#